data_AF-A0A2V5UN49-F1
#
_entry.id   AF-A0A2V5UN49-F1
#
_cell.length_a   1.000
_cell.length_b   1.000
_cell.length_c   1.000
_cell.angle_alpha   90.00
_cell.angle_beta   90.00
_cell.angle_gamma   90.00
#
_symmetry.space_group_name_H-M   'P 1'
#
loop_
_entity.id
_entity.type
_entity.pdbx_description
1 polymer ?
#
loop_
_entity_poly.entity_id
_entity_poly.type
_entity_poly.pdbx_seq_one_letter_code
_entity_poly.pdbx_strand_id
1 'polypeptide(L)'
;MFLQVVVAVLLGGIAGTTIAVLIQNTTWLMPPARRFARIILWFPFFVIAALPQWWIQAISVILLIGIAAISAFSFYELLVVRTVLHFHWSEALSATGRKILLQSLLFSLYSQIHQRFGWMVLSVQRPELAYTALFLTCALLLLVDRAFESRFAKTAELDCKALVEELFSYKIGSLIGAFLLGLVCIGLWQFSSKYTTHYLLVDSPIVVFGTAYNMFIGSAVTTGQQWQVGDLLTSLLEMFGGLIIGGALALMVRKGMNKSRAFREWMYRLLPMTYITPLILTVAVNNWLSGFTAPWRTALAVALLGFYPFLKVLWGLRDTSFLFSFVLGIEQALPFAFIGMLFGELGGATHGLGFFTVVMRAEVRINEAIAVSLFTFGLFVMLSASLRFVSKKLR
;
A
#
# COMPACT_ATOMS: atom_id res chain seq x y z
N MET A 1 -12.03 -4.83 14.11
CA MET A 1 -12.12 -4.09 12.83
C MET A 1 -12.74 -2.70 12.98
N PHE A 2 -14.04 -2.57 13.26
CA PHE A 2 -14.73 -1.26 13.23
C PHE A 2 -14.11 -0.20 14.16
N LEU A 3 -13.82 -0.54 15.42
CA LEU A 3 -13.18 0.39 16.36
C LEU A 3 -11.78 0.86 15.89
N GLN A 4 -10.95 -0.04 15.36
CA GLN A 4 -9.63 0.31 14.82
C GLN A 4 -9.77 1.28 13.64
N VAL A 5 -10.72 1.02 12.73
CA VAL A 5 -10.99 1.88 11.58
C VAL A 5 -11.46 3.26 12.04
N VAL A 6 -12.44 3.32 12.95
CA VAL A 6 -13.00 4.58 13.46
C VAL A 6 -11.92 5.40 14.17
N VAL A 7 -11.15 4.80 15.07
CA VAL A 7 -10.11 5.52 15.81
C VAL A 7 -8.98 5.98 14.88
N ALA A 8 -8.54 5.14 13.94
CA ALA A 8 -7.52 5.54 12.97
C ALA A 8 -8.01 6.64 12.03
N VAL A 9 -9.27 6.59 11.58
CA VAL A 9 -9.88 7.66 10.77
C VAL A 9 -9.98 8.96 11.56
N LEU A 10 -10.46 8.93 12.80
CA LEU A 10 -10.63 10.14 13.60
C LEU A 10 -9.28 10.74 14.00
N LEU A 11 -8.45 9.99 14.72
CA LEU A 11 -7.20 10.53 15.25
C LEU A 11 -6.16 10.72 14.15
N GLY A 12 -6.03 9.75 13.23
CA GLY A 12 -5.11 9.86 12.10
C GLY A 12 -5.57 10.91 11.09
N GLY A 13 -6.88 11.00 10.82
CA GLY A 13 -7.45 12.05 9.99
C GLY A 13 -7.13 13.43 10.53
N ILE A 14 -7.50 13.71 11.79
CA ILE A 14 -7.27 15.01 12.44
C ILE A 14 -5.77 15.36 12.45
N ALA A 15 -4.91 14.43 12.87
CA ALA A 15 -3.48 14.68 12.93
C ALA A 15 -2.89 14.98 11.55
N GLY A 16 -3.18 14.16 10.54
CA GLY A 16 -2.70 14.37 9.18
C GLY A 16 -3.22 15.65 8.54
N THR A 17 -4.50 15.98 8.71
CA THR A 17 -5.07 17.23 8.21
C THR A 17 -4.46 18.46 8.88
N THR A 18 -4.20 18.38 10.19
CA THR A 18 -3.59 19.49 10.94
C THR A 18 -2.17 19.76 10.44
N ILE A 19 -1.36 18.71 10.26
CA ILE A 19 0.00 18.84 9.71
C ILE A 19 -0.04 19.42 8.29
N ALA A 20 -0.99 18.99 7.45
CA ALA A 20 -1.17 19.53 6.10
C ALA A 20 -1.54 21.01 6.12
N VAL A 21 -2.45 21.43 7.02
CA VAL A 21 -2.83 22.84 7.19
C VAL A 21 -1.63 23.71 7.58
N LEU A 22 -0.76 23.22 8.45
CA LEU A 22 0.45 23.94 8.87
C LEU A 22 1.45 24.10 7.72
N ILE A 23 1.61 23.07 6.89
CA ILE A 23 2.61 23.06 5.81
C ILE A 23 2.08 23.74 4.53
N GLN A 24 0.77 23.78 4.28
CA GLN A 24 0.20 24.28 3.01
C GLN A 24 0.61 25.73 2.70
N ASN A 25 0.89 26.54 3.73
CA ASN A 25 1.27 27.94 3.57
C ASN A 25 2.78 28.14 3.35
N THR A 26 3.58 27.07 3.43
CA THR A 26 5.04 27.12 3.30
C THR A 26 5.48 26.72 1.89
N THR A 27 5.81 27.72 1.06
CA THR A 27 6.13 27.53 -0.37
C THR A 27 7.37 26.66 -0.61
N TRP A 28 8.35 26.71 0.28
CA TRP A 28 9.60 25.94 0.16
C TRP A 28 9.48 24.49 0.66
N LEU A 29 8.68 24.24 1.69
CA LEU A 29 8.54 22.91 2.32
C LEU A 29 7.42 22.08 1.68
N MET A 30 6.38 22.72 1.14
CA MET A 30 5.23 22.04 0.56
C MET A 30 5.60 21.04 -0.55
N PRO A 31 6.39 21.38 -1.59
CA PRO A 31 6.73 20.41 -2.64
C PRO A 31 7.54 19.20 -2.12
N PRO A 32 8.61 19.37 -1.32
CA PRO A 32 9.29 18.26 -0.64
C PRO A 32 8.35 17.41 0.21
N ALA A 33 7.52 18.04 1.03
CA ALA A 33 6.65 17.35 1.97
C ALA A 33 5.60 16.50 1.25
N ARG A 34 4.98 17.01 0.17
CA ARG A 34 4.06 16.24 -0.68
C ARG A 34 4.72 15.00 -1.29
N ARG A 35 5.97 15.12 -1.76
CA ARG A 35 6.72 13.98 -2.32
C ARG A 35 7.08 12.94 -1.26
N PHE A 36 7.55 13.40 -0.11
CA PHE A 36 7.84 12.53 1.01
C PHE A 36 6.57 11.79 1.46
N ALA A 37 5.45 12.52 1.60
CA ALA A 37 4.15 11.97 2.00
C ALA A 37 3.65 10.87 1.06
N ARG A 38 3.79 11.08 -0.25
CA ARG A 38 3.40 10.11 -1.29
C ARG A 38 4.11 8.75 -1.13
N ILE A 39 5.37 8.78 -0.71
CA ILE A 39 6.18 7.58 -0.53
C ILE A 39 5.87 6.95 0.84
N ILE A 40 5.90 7.77 1.90
CA ILE A 40 5.80 7.31 3.29
C ILE A 40 4.41 6.78 3.65
N LEU A 41 3.34 7.17 2.93
CA LEU A 41 1.99 6.68 3.21
C LEU A 41 1.87 5.14 3.07
N TRP A 42 2.78 4.50 2.33
CA TRP A 42 2.83 3.05 2.16
C TRP A 42 3.70 2.35 3.22
N PHE A 43 4.65 3.07 3.82
CA PHE A 43 5.63 2.51 4.76
C PHE A 43 5.00 1.71 5.91
N PRO A 44 3.87 2.13 6.53
CA PRO A 44 3.23 1.37 7.61
C PRO A 44 2.79 -0.05 7.23
N PHE A 45 2.48 -0.33 5.96
CA PHE A 45 2.15 -1.69 5.49
C PHE A 45 3.37 -2.61 5.56
N PHE A 46 4.56 -2.09 5.28
CA PHE A 46 5.83 -2.81 5.38
C PHE A 46 6.20 -3.05 6.85
N VAL A 47 6.02 -2.06 7.72
CA VAL A 47 6.28 -2.18 9.16
C VAL A 47 5.40 -3.29 9.76
N ILE A 48 4.10 -3.30 9.48
CA ILE A 48 3.19 -4.33 9.99
C ILE A 48 3.58 -5.74 9.54
N ALA A 49 4.09 -5.89 8.32
CA ALA A 49 4.51 -7.19 7.82
C ALA A 49 5.65 -7.79 8.67
N ALA A 50 6.55 -6.94 9.18
CA ALA A 50 7.73 -7.32 9.95
C ALA A 50 7.50 -7.49 11.46
N LEU A 51 6.38 -7.01 12.01
CA LEU A 51 6.14 -7.06 13.44
C LEU A 51 5.74 -8.47 13.95
N PRO A 52 6.14 -8.85 15.18
CA PRO A 52 5.84 -10.17 15.73
C PRO A 52 4.35 -10.38 15.98
N GLN A 53 3.86 -11.58 15.68
CA GLN A 53 2.42 -11.91 15.69
C GLN A 53 1.77 -11.89 17.10
N TRP A 54 2.55 -12.10 18.16
CA TRP A 54 2.06 -12.19 19.55
C TRP A 54 1.94 -10.81 20.22
N TRP A 55 2.76 -9.86 19.80
CA TRP A 55 2.70 -8.46 20.22
C TRP A 55 1.46 -7.69 19.79
N ILE A 56 0.85 -8.20 18.75
CA ILE A 56 -0.37 -7.75 18.12
C ILE A 56 -1.62 -7.98 18.99
N GLN A 57 -1.50 -8.72 20.10
CA GLN A 57 -2.56 -8.80 21.11
C GLN A 57 -2.66 -7.49 21.92
N ALA A 58 -1.63 -6.64 21.92
CA ALA A 58 -1.73 -5.26 22.38
C ALA A 58 -2.37 -4.39 21.29
N ILE A 59 -3.70 -4.27 21.34
CA ILE A 59 -4.52 -3.40 20.46
C ILE A 59 -3.89 -1.99 20.29
N SER A 60 -3.20 -1.49 21.32
CA SER A 60 -2.53 -0.19 21.36
C SER A 60 -1.45 0.00 20.29
N VAL A 61 -0.60 -1.00 20.01
CA VAL A 61 0.50 -0.85 19.05
C VAL A 61 -0.02 -0.78 17.61
N ILE A 62 -0.98 -1.64 17.27
CA ILE A 62 -1.62 -1.65 15.94
C ILE A 62 -2.38 -0.35 15.71
N LEU A 63 -3.07 0.13 16.74
CA LEU A 63 -3.81 1.37 16.69
C LEU A 63 -2.87 2.56 16.51
N LEU A 64 -1.70 2.59 17.16
CA LEU A 64 -0.69 3.62 16.95
C LEU A 64 -0.16 3.63 15.50
N ILE A 65 0.18 2.46 14.95
CA ILE A 65 0.66 2.35 13.56
C ILE A 65 -0.47 2.71 12.58
N GLY A 66 -1.71 2.34 12.89
CA GLY A 66 -2.88 2.75 12.12
C GLY A 66 -3.11 4.25 12.13
N ILE A 67 -3.00 4.91 13.29
CA ILE A 67 -3.06 6.37 13.39
C ILE A 67 -1.93 7.00 12.56
N ALA A 68 -0.71 6.47 12.61
CA ALA A 68 0.41 6.97 11.82
C ALA A 68 0.18 6.80 10.31
N ALA A 69 -0.35 5.65 9.89
CA ALA A 69 -0.67 5.37 8.49
C ALA A 69 -1.74 6.30 7.94
N ILE A 70 -2.82 6.48 8.69
CA ILE A 70 -3.90 7.36 8.29
C ILE A 70 -3.51 8.83 8.41
N SER A 71 -2.65 9.20 9.36
CA SER A 71 -2.03 10.54 9.40
C SER A 71 -1.23 10.84 8.13
N ALA A 72 -0.32 9.93 7.74
CA ALA A 72 0.50 10.11 6.54
C ALA A 72 -0.35 10.20 5.26
N PHE A 73 -1.38 9.36 5.16
CA PHE A 73 -2.31 9.37 4.03
C PHE A 73 -3.15 10.64 3.98
N SER A 74 -3.75 11.03 5.10
CA SER A 74 -4.58 12.25 5.20
C SER A 74 -3.76 13.50 4.91
N PHE A 75 -2.51 13.53 5.39
CA PHE A 75 -1.54 14.57 5.11
C PHE A 75 -1.26 14.69 3.61
N TYR A 76 -0.97 13.58 2.94
CA TYR A 76 -0.74 13.56 1.49
C TYR A 76 -1.98 14.02 0.71
N GLU A 77 -3.13 13.41 0.94
CA GLU A 77 -4.35 13.67 0.17
C GLU A 77 -4.83 15.11 0.32
N LEU A 78 -4.78 15.68 1.54
CA LEU A 78 -5.18 17.07 1.73
C LEU A 78 -4.24 18.02 0.98
N LEU A 79 -2.92 17.78 1.00
CA LEU A 79 -1.97 18.56 0.23
C LEU A 79 -2.27 18.46 -1.26
N VAL A 80 -2.53 17.27 -1.81
CA VAL A 80 -2.87 17.09 -3.23
C VAL A 80 -4.13 17.86 -3.60
N VAL A 81 -5.22 17.65 -2.86
CA VAL A 81 -6.53 18.22 -3.22
C VAL A 81 -6.53 19.74 -3.10
N ARG A 82 -5.81 20.31 -2.13
CA ARG A 82 -5.73 21.77 -1.93
C ARG A 82 -4.73 22.45 -2.85
N THR A 83 -3.57 21.84 -3.08
CA THR A 83 -2.43 22.51 -3.76
C THR A 83 -2.33 22.18 -5.24
N VAL A 84 -2.90 21.06 -5.68
CA VAL A 84 -2.88 20.61 -7.08
C VAL A 84 -4.27 20.76 -7.70
N LEU A 85 -5.30 20.22 -7.04
CA LEU A 85 -6.66 20.28 -7.57
C LEU A 85 -7.40 21.58 -7.24
N HIS A 86 -6.84 22.42 -6.35
CA HIS A 86 -7.37 23.73 -5.96
C HIS A 86 -8.82 23.71 -5.44
N PHE A 87 -9.24 22.61 -4.79
CA PHE A 87 -10.60 22.52 -4.26
C PHE A 87 -10.83 23.47 -3.09
N HIS A 88 -12.07 23.96 -2.95
CA HIS A 88 -12.50 24.68 -1.74
C HIS A 88 -12.47 23.75 -0.51
N TRP A 89 -12.43 24.34 0.69
CA TRP A 89 -12.28 23.57 1.94
C TRP A 89 -13.35 22.49 2.14
N SER A 90 -14.61 22.80 1.88
CA SER A 90 -15.73 21.84 2.01
C SER A 90 -15.59 20.66 1.04
N GLU A 91 -15.27 20.95 -0.22
CA GLU A 91 -15.04 19.95 -1.27
C GLU A 91 -13.81 19.09 -0.97
N ALA A 92 -12.73 19.73 -0.47
CA ALA A 92 -11.50 19.06 -0.10
C ALA A 92 -11.71 18.07 1.04
N LEU A 93 -12.46 18.45 2.08
CA LEU A 93 -12.77 17.58 3.20
C LEU A 93 -13.64 16.39 2.79
N SER A 94 -14.66 16.60 1.96
CA SER A 94 -15.49 15.51 1.45
C SER A 94 -14.70 14.52 0.57
N ALA A 95 -13.91 15.04 -0.38
CA ALA A 95 -13.08 14.22 -1.26
C ALA A 95 -12.01 13.43 -0.48
N THR A 96 -11.38 14.06 0.51
CA THR A 96 -10.34 13.45 1.34
C THR A 96 -10.94 12.43 2.33
N GLY A 97 -12.09 12.74 2.94
CA GLY A 97 -12.77 11.88 3.90
C GLY A 97 -13.11 10.49 3.36
N ARG A 98 -13.63 10.40 2.12
CA ARG A 98 -13.85 9.11 1.46
C ARG A 98 -12.56 8.30 1.33
N LYS A 99 -11.50 8.94 0.82
CA LYS A 99 -10.22 8.27 0.60
C LYS A 99 -9.60 7.80 1.91
N ILE A 100 -9.68 8.60 2.97
CA ILE A 100 -9.22 8.25 4.32
C ILE A 100 -9.95 7.01 4.83
N LEU A 101 -11.28 6.97 4.70
CA LEU A 101 -12.07 5.82 5.13
C LEU A 101 -11.67 4.54 4.39
N LEU A 102 -11.53 4.61 3.06
CA LEU A 102 -11.12 3.48 2.24
C LEU A 102 -9.69 3.01 2.56
N GLN A 103 -8.74 3.93 2.75
CA GLN A 103 -7.37 3.58 3.14
C GLN A 103 -7.32 2.95 4.54
N SER A 104 -8.13 3.45 5.48
CA SER A 104 -8.25 2.88 6.83
C SER A 104 -8.84 1.48 6.81
N LEU A 105 -9.86 1.23 5.98
CA LEU A 105 -10.38 -0.12 5.77
C LEU A 105 -9.34 -1.06 5.18
N LEU A 106 -8.61 -0.63 4.15
CA LEU A 106 -7.55 -1.40 3.52
C LEU A 106 -6.46 -1.77 4.53
N PHE A 107 -5.95 -0.78 5.26
CA PHE A 107 -4.91 -0.98 6.27
C PHE A 107 -5.40 -1.87 7.43
N SER A 108 -6.63 -1.66 7.91
CA SER A 108 -7.20 -2.49 8.99
C SER A 108 -7.37 -3.94 8.56
N LEU A 109 -7.81 -4.21 7.32
CA LEU A 109 -7.91 -5.58 6.82
C LEU A 109 -6.54 -6.21 6.61
N TYR A 110 -5.61 -5.49 5.97
CA TYR A 110 -4.24 -5.97 5.77
C TYR A 110 -3.55 -6.30 7.10
N SER A 111 -3.68 -5.41 8.09
CA SER A 111 -3.14 -5.65 9.42
C SER A 111 -3.76 -6.90 10.07
N GLN A 112 -5.09 -7.04 10.07
CA GLN A 112 -5.75 -8.23 10.61
C GLN A 112 -5.30 -9.54 9.93
N ILE A 113 -5.00 -9.50 8.64
CA ILE A 113 -4.49 -10.65 7.90
C ILE A 113 -3.08 -11.04 8.39
N HIS A 114 -2.15 -10.08 8.47
CA HIS A 114 -0.78 -10.36 8.95
C HIS A 114 -0.76 -10.86 10.40
N GLN A 115 -1.82 -10.56 11.15
CA GLN A 115 -2.03 -10.92 12.55
C GLN A 115 -2.70 -12.29 12.72
N ARG A 116 -3.26 -12.86 11.65
CA ARG A 116 -4.20 -13.98 11.71
C ARG A 116 -5.30 -13.71 12.73
N PHE A 117 -5.90 -12.52 12.67
CA PHE A 117 -6.97 -12.13 13.58
C PHE A 117 -8.15 -13.10 13.48
N GLY A 118 -8.87 -13.33 14.59
CA GLY A 118 -9.74 -14.50 14.81
C GLY A 118 -10.64 -14.93 13.65
N TRP A 119 -11.23 -14.02 12.87
CA TRP A 119 -12.05 -14.38 11.71
C TRP A 119 -11.28 -15.11 10.61
N MET A 120 -9.99 -14.80 10.42
CA MET A 120 -9.11 -15.42 9.42
C MET A 120 -8.68 -16.84 9.85
N VAL A 121 -8.44 -17.03 11.15
CA VAL A 121 -8.15 -18.37 11.70
C VAL A 121 -9.39 -19.24 11.62
N LEU A 122 -10.54 -18.69 12.00
CA LEU A 122 -11.82 -19.38 11.94
C LEU A 122 -12.27 -19.63 10.49
N SER A 123 -11.89 -18.79 9.52
CA SER A 123 -12.29 -19.00 8.12
C SER A 123 -11.63 -20.21 7.45
N VAL A 124 -10.49 -20.68 7.98
CA VAL A 124 -9.88 -21.95 7.52
C VAL A 124 -10.80 -23.12 7.85
N GLN A 125 -11.42 -23.12 9.03
CA GLN A 125 -12.35 -24.17 9.48
C GLN A 125 -13.79 -23.92 9.02
N ARG A 126 -14.19 -22.67 8.83
CA ARG A 126 -15.54 -22.23 8.46
C ARG A 126 -15.46 -21.21 7.31
N PRO A 127 -15.36 -21.67 6.04
CA PRO A 127 -15.18 -20.78 4.89
C PRO A 127 -16.32 -19.76 4.72
N GLU A 128 -17.52 -20.08 5.22
CA GLU A 128 -18.69 -19.20 5.32
C GLU A 128 -18.38 -17.83 5.96
N LEU A 129 -17.46 -17.78 6.93
CA LEU A 129 -17.06 -16.53 7.58
C LEU A 129 -16.31 -15.61 6.62
N ALA A 130 -15.48 -16.16 5.72
CA ALA A 130 -14.79 -15.36 4.71
C ALA A 130 -15.76 -14.84 3.64
N TYR A 131 -16.75 -15.64 3.22
CA TYR A 131 -17.80 -15.18 2.31
C TYR A 131 -18.67 -14.09 2.95
N THR A 132 -19.00 -14.23 4.23
CA THR A 132 -19.74 -13.22 5.00
C THR A 132 -18.94 -11.93 5.11
N ALA A 133 -17.64 -12.01 5.44
CA ALA A 133 -16.77 -10.85 5.49
C ALA A 133 -16.64 -10.15 4.12
N LEU A 134 -16.58 -10.92 3.03
CA LEU A 134 -16.55 -10.40 1.67
C LEU A 134 -17.86 -9.64 1.34
N PHE A 135 -19.01 -10.26 1.62
CA PHE A 135 -20.32 -9.65 1.40
C PHE A 135 -20.48 -8.35 2.19
N LEU A 136 -20.16 -8.37 3.49
CA LEU A 136 -20.22 -7.18 4.35
C LEU A 136 -19.30 -6.07 3.86
N THR A 137 -18.11 -6.42 3.37
CA THR A 137 -17.16 -5.43 2.81
C THR A 137 -17.69 -4.84 1.52
N CYS A 138 -18.24 -5.65 0.60
CA CYS A 138 -18.90 -5.15 -0.61
C CYS A 138 -20.07 -4.21 -0.26
N ALA A 139 -20.92 -4.60 0.69
CA ALA A 139 -22.04 -3.78 1.15
C ALA A 139 -21.57 -2.45 1.75
N LEU A 140 -20.51 -2.47 2.58
CA LEU A 140 -19.92 -1.26 3.14
C LEU A 140 -19.36 -0.34 2.05
N LEU A 141 -18.62 -0.88 1.07
CA LEU A 141 -18.09 -0.08 -0.05
C LEU A 141 -19.19 0.59 -0.87
N LEU A 142 -20.30 -0.12 -1.12
CA LEU A 142 -21.49 0.46 -1.76
C LEU A 142 -22.10 1.60 -0.94
N LEU A 143 -22.22 1.43 0.37
CA LEU A 143 -22.72 2.48 1.26
C LEU A 143 -21.80 3.70 1.27
N VAL A 144 -20.48 3.49 1.28
CA VAL A 144 -19.50 4.58 1.19
C VAL A 144 -19.62 5.30 -0.15
N ASP A 145 -19.66 4.60 -1.27
CA ASP A 145 -19.80 5.25 -2.58
C ASP A 145 -21.11 6.00 -2.72
N ARG A 146 -22.20 5.48 -2.14
CA ARG A 146 -23.49 6.19 -2.08
C ARG A 146 -23.42 7.44 -1.21
N ALA A 147 -22.81 7.36 -0.02
CA ALA A 147 -22.70 8.47 0.91
C ALA A 147 -21.86 9.63 0.38
N PHE A 148 -20.84 9.34 -0.44
CA PHE A 148 -19.94 10.34 -1.02
C PHE A 148 -20.25 10.67 -2.50
N GLU A 149 -21.40 10.20 -3.02
CA GLU A 149 -21.82 10.37 -4.42
C GLU A 149 -20.71 10.06 -5.45
N SER A 150 -19.88 9.07 -5.14
CA SER A 150 -18.67 8.82 -5.91
C SER A 150 -18.98 8.07 -7.20
N ARG A 151 -18.46 8.58 -8.32
CA ARG A 151 -18.49 7.88 -9.61
C ARG A 151 -17.07 7.56 -10.03
N PHE A 152 -16.82 6.30 -10.40
CA PHE A 152 -15.51 5.82 -10.84
C PHE A 152 -14.86 6.75 -11.88
N ALA A 153 -15.60 7.15 -12.92
CA ALA A 153 -15.07 8.00 -13.98
C ALA A 153 -14.55 9.36 -13.47
N LYS A 154 -15.31 10.04 -12.60
CA LYS A 154 -14.94 11.33 -12.03
C LYS A 154 -13.73 11.19 -11.12
N THR A 155 -13.69 10.16 -10.28
CA THR A 155 -12.54 9.89 -9.40
C THR A 155 -11.28 9.54 -10.21
N ALA A 156 -11.41 8.74 -11.25
CA ALA A 156 -10.30 8.40 -12.13
C ALA A 156 -9.69 9.64 -12.80
N GLU A 157 -10.53 10.51 -13.36
CA GLU A 157 -10.09 11.75 -14.02
C GLU A 157 -9.40 12.72 -13.06
N LEU A 158 -9.98 12.97 -11.88
CA LEU A 158 -9.40 13.86 -10.87
C LEU A 158 -8.05 13.36 -10.35
N ASP A 159 -7.96 12.07 -10.03
CA ASP A 159 -6.73 11.50 -9.50
C ASP A 159 -5.64 11.42 -10.59
N CYS A 160 -6.01 11.17 -11.85
CA CYS A 160 -5.09 11.22 -12.98
C CYS A 160 -4.61 12.64 -13.27
N LYS A 161 -5.48 13.66 -13.17
CA LYS A 161 -5.09 15.07 -13.28
C LYS A 161 -4.04 15.42 -12.23
N ALA A 162 -4.30 15.08 -10.97
CA ALA A 162 -3.36 15.29 -9.88
C ALA A 162 -2.03 14.56 -10.10
N LEU A 163 -2.09 13.29 -10.54
CA LEU A 163 -0.91 12.47 -10.80
C LEU A 163 -0.02 13.06 -11.90
N VAL A 164 -0.62 13.51 -13.00
CA VAL A 164 0.10 14.13 -14.12
C VAL A 164 0.73 15.45 -13.67
N GLU A 165 -0.02 16.29 -12.96
CA GLU A 165 0.49 17.57 -12.48
C GLU A 165 1.62 17.40 -11.45
N GLU A 166 1.54 16.42 -10.57
CA GLU A 166 2.64 16.04 -9.68
C GLU A 166 3.88 15.54 -10.43
N LEU A 167 3.69 14.80 -11.54
CA LEU A 167 4.78 14.29 -12.35
C LEU A 167 5.55 15.45 -13.02
N PHE A 168 4.84 16.43 -13.59
CA PHE A 168 5.47 17.52 -14.34
C PHE A 168 5.87 18.73 -13.50
N SER A 169 5.30 18.93 -12.31
CA SER A 169 5.76 19.94 -11.34
C SER A 169 7.10 19.58 -10.67
N TYR A 170 7.88 18.71 -11.29
CA TYR A 170 9.06 18.12 -10.70
C TYR A 170 10.28 19.03 -10.74
N LYS A 171 10.66 19.56 -9.57
CA LYS A 171 11.97 20.20 -9.31
C LYS A 171 12.91 19.24 -8.55
N ILE A 172 14.19 19.17 -8.93
CA ILE A 172 15.21 18.35 -8.26
C ILE A 172 15.34 18.73 -6.77
N GLY A 173 15.30 20.03 -6.44
CA GLY A 173 15.38 20.49 -5.04
C GLY A 173 14.30 19.91 -4.13
N SER A 174 13.12 19.59 -4.66
CA SER A 174 12.07 18.92 -3.89
C SER A 174 12.34 17.43 -3.62
N LEU A 175 13.19 16.77 -4.41
CA LEU A 175 13.65 15.42 -4.12
C LEU A 175 14.70 15.44 -3.00
N ILE A 176 15.64 16.39 -3.04
CA ILE A 176 16.61 16.59 -1.97
C ILE A 176 15.90 16.91 -0.66
N GLY A 177 14.92 17.82 -0.68
CA GLY A 177 14.11 18.12 0.51
C GLY A 177 13.37 16.90 1.06
N ALA A 178 12.79 16.05 0.19
CA ALA A 178 12.14 14.82 0.63
C ALA A 178 13.14 13.81 1.24
N PHE A 179 14.34 13.72 0.69
CA PHE A 179 15.43 12.91 1.25
C PHE A 179 15.87 13.43 2.63
N LEU A 180 16.02 14.75 2.79
CA LEU A 180 16.34 15.37 4.08
C LEU A 180 15.25 15.11 5.13
N LEU A 181 13.97 15.18 4.75
CA LEU A 181 12.86 14.79 5.64
C LEU A 181 12.98 13.32 6.07
N GLY A 182 13.37 12.43 5.16
CA GLY A 182 13.66 11.03 5.48
C GLY A 182 14.80 10.88 6.48
N LEU A 183 15.91 11.62 6.32
CA LEU A 183 17.01 11.63 7.28
C LEU A 183 16.58 12.15 8.65
N VAL A 184 15.72 13.19 8.70
CA VAL A 184 15.14 13.68 9.96
C VAL A 184 14.32 12.58 10.63
N CYS A 185 13.50 11.83 9.89
CA CYS A 185 12.76 10.70 10.44
C CYS A 185 13.67 9.59 10.99
N ILE A 186 14.76 9.26 10.29
CA ILE A 186 15.76 8.30 10.78
C ILE A 186 16.44 8.84 12.06
N GLY A 187 16.77 10.13 12.11
CA GLY A 187 17.31 10.77 13.31
C GLY A 187 16.34 10.74 14.50
N LEU A 188 15.05 10.97 14.26
CA LEU A 188 14.00 10.86 15.28
C LEU A 188 13.86 9.42 15.78
N TRP A 189 13.94 8.42 14.90
CA TRP A 189 13.98 7.02 15.29
C TRP A 189 15.24 6.70 16.13
N GLN A 190 16.42 7.19 15.72
CA GLN A 190 17.65 7.04 16.51
C GLN A 190 17.50 7.62 17.92
N PHE A 191 16.95 8.83 18.04
CA PHE A 191 16.75 9.48 19.33
C PHE A 191 15.71 8.77 20.20
N SER A 192 14.66 8.23 19.58
CA SER A 192 13.60 7.48 20.28
C SER A 192 13.91 5.99 20.46
N SER A 193 15.10 5.53 20.05
CA SER A 193 15.47 4.11 20.03
C SER A 193 15.31 3.40 21.37
N LYS A 194 15.59 4.07 22.49
CA LYS A 194 15.35 3.51 23.83
C LYS A 194 13.89 3.11 24.05
N TYR A 195 12.96 3.92 23.55
CA TYR A 195 11.52 3.64 23.63
C TYR A 195 11.12 2.57 22.61
N THR A 196 11.65 2.61 21.39
CA THR A 196 11.33 1.59 20.37
C THR A 196 11.91 0.23 20.71
N THR A 197 13.08 0.12 21.36
CA THR A 197 13.58 -1.18 21.82
C THR A 197 12.70 -1.71 22.94
N HIS A 198 12.32 -0.88 23.92
CA HIS A 198 11.55 -1.31 25.08
C HIS A 198 10.08 -1.66 24.75
N TYR A 199 9.43 -0.83 23.93
CA TYR A 199 8.01 -0.98 23.59
C TYR A 199 7.76 -1.54 22.22
N LEU A 200 8.73 -1.43 21.30
CA LEU A 200 8.64 -1.96 19.93
C LEU A 200 9.58 -3.16 19.60
N LEU A 201 10.52 -3.55 20.48
CA LEU A 201 11.57 -4.57 20.20
C LEU A 201 12.31 -4.30 18.89
N VAL A 202 12.23 -3.06 18.42
CA VAL A 202 12.91 -2.56 17.22
C VAL A 202 14.05 -1.70 17.73
N ASP A 203 15.27 -2.17 17.47
CA ASP A 203 16.45 -1.45 17.87
C ASP A 203 16.67 -0.16 17.09
N SER A 204 17.72 0.56 17.48
CA SER A 204 18.14 1.76 16.78
C SER A 204 18.38 1.51 15.28
N PRO A 205 18.13 2.50 14.41
CA PRO A 205 18.37 2.36 12.98
C PRO A 205 19.79 1.92 12.65
N ILE A 206 20.81 2.34 13.43
CA ILE A 206 22.21 1.92 13.24
C ILE A 206 22.33 0.40 13.34
N VAL A 207 21.70 -0.22 14.34
CA VAL A 207 21.70 -1.67 14.52
C VAL A 207 20.97 -2.34 13.36
N VAL A 208 19.76 -1.88 13.02
CA VAL A 208 18.95 -2.46 11.93
C VAL A 208 19.66 -2.38 10.57
N PHE A 209 20.28 -1.24 10.24
CA PHE A 209 21.06 -1.10 9.01
C PHE A 209 22.35 -1.91 9.03
N GLY A 210 23.01 -2.04 10.18
CA GLY A 210 24.15 -2.95 10.37
C GLY A 210 23.76 -4.40 10.16
N THR A 211 22.61 -4.82 10.69
CA THR A 211 22.02 -6.14 10.46
C THR A 211 21.74 -6.35 8.97
N ALA A 212 21.09 -5.39 8.30
CA ALA A 212 20.85 -5.46 6.86
C ALA A 212 22.16 -5.68 6.09
N TYR A 213 23.19 -4.87 6.37
CA TYR A 213 24.50 -4.97 5.74
C TYR A 213 25.14 -6.35 5.94
N ASN A 214 25.10 -6.89 7.15
CA ASN A 214 25.66 -8.22 7.45
C ASN A 214 24.89 -9.35 6.76
N MET A 215 23.58 -9.21 6.58
CA MET A 215 22.77 -10.15 5.81
C MET A 215 23.15 -10.14 4.32
N PHE A 216 23.40 -8.96 3.75
CA PHE A 216 23.77 -8.82 2.33
C PHE A 216 25.18 -9.35 2.00
N ILE A 217 26.12 -9.26 2.94
CA ILE A 217 27.50 -9.70 2.74
C ILE A 217 27.70 -11.17 3.17
N GLY A 218 26.66 -11.81 3.71
CA GLY A 218 26.71 -13.22 4.13
C GLY A 218 27.51 -13.45 5.41
N SER A 219 27.79 -12.39 6.18
CA SER A 219 28.48 -12.48 7.47
C SER A 219 27.55 -12.76 8.64
N ALA A 220 26.24 -12.57 8.46
CA ALA A 220 25.23 -12.96 9.44
C ALA A 220 24.71 -14.37 9.14
N VAL A 221 24.74 -15.20 10.19
CA VAL A 221 23.82 -16.29 10.56
C VAL A 221 24.48 -17.66 10.68
N THR A 222 24.77 -18.03 11.92
CA THR A 222 25.20 -19.35 12.38
C THR A 222 24.03 -20.30 12.70
N THR A 223 22.76 -19.86 12.63
CA THR A 223 21.56 -20.71 12.82
C THR A 223 20.31 -20.15 12.10
N GLY A 224 19.62 -20.96 11.28
CA GLY A 224 18.36 -20.59 10.60
C GLY A 224 18.46 -20.40 9.08
N GLN A 225 17.33 -20.06 8.43
CA GLN A 225 17.28 -19.85 6.97
C GLN A 225 18.12 -18.63 6.57
N GLN A 226 19.09 -18.84 5.69
CA GLN A 226 19.97 -17.77 5.20
C GLN A 226 19.27 -16.98 4.10
N TRP A 227 19.48 -15.66 4.11
CA TRP A 227 19.04 -14.78 3.02
C TRP A 227 19.74 -15.20 1.73
N GLN A 228 18.98 -15.31 0.64
CA GLN A 228 19.53 -15.58 -0.68
C GLN A 228 19.05 -14.55 -1.69
N VAL A 229 19.90 -14.20 -2.66
CA VAL A 229 19.51 -13.38 -3.82
C VAL A 229 18.32 -14.01 -4.56
N GLY A 230 18.20 -15.35 -4.52
CA GLY A 230 17.06 -16.09 -5.07
C GLY A 230 15.71 -15.68 -4.46
N ASP A 231 15.65 -15.27 -3.19
CA ASP A 231 14.42 -14.81 -2.55
C ASP A 231 13.95 -13.48 -3.15
N LEU A 232 14.89 -12.55 -3.39
CA LEU A 232 14.61 -11.30 -4.08
C LEU A 232 14.06 -11.56 -5.49
N LEU A 233 14.72 -12.44 -6.25
CA LEU A 233 14.30 -12.75 -7.62
C LEU A 233 12.91 -13.41 -7.65
N THR A 234 12.63 -14.32 -6.72
CA THR A 234 11.32 -14.98 -6.60
C THR A 234 10.21 -13.97 -6.35
N SER A 235 10.37 -13.10 -5.36
CA SER A 235 9.41 -12.03 -5.06
C SER A 235 9.19 -11.08 -6.24
N LEU A 236 10.27 -10.67 -6.93
CA LEU A 236 10.15 -9.82 -8.11
C LEU A 236 9.41 -10.52 -9.24
N LEU A 237 9.70 -11.80 -9.51
CA LEU A 237 9.00 -12.57 -10.54
C LEU A 237 7.52 -12.73 -10.25
N GLU A 238 7.15 -13.06 -9.01
CA GLU A 238 5.75 -13.18 -8.58
C GLU A 238 5.01 -11.83 -8.71
N MET A 239 5.66 -10.74 -8.31
CA MET A 239 5.13 -9.39 -8.44
C MET A 239 4.93 -8.98 -9.91
N PHE A 240 5.95 -9.18 -10.76
CA PHE A 240 5.85 -8.84 -12.19
C PHE A 240 4.82 -9.72 -12.90
N GLY A 241 4.78 -11.02 -12.59
CA GLY A 241 3.77 -11.94 -13.11
C GLY A 241 2.35 -11.49 -12.77
N GLY A 242 2.11 -11.09 -11.51
CA GLY A 242 0.83 -10.55 -11.09
C GLY A 242 0.47 -9.22 -11.76
N LEU A 243 1.43 -8.30 -11.92
CA LEU A 243 1.22 -7.05 -12.64
C LEU A 243 0.86 -7.27 -14.11
N ILE A 244 1.47 -8.27 -14.77
CA ILE A 244 1.14 -8.64 -16.15
C ILE A 244 -0.30 -9.14 -16.24
N ILE A 245 -0.71 -10.05 -15.33
CA ILE A 245 -2.07 -10.59 -15.29
C ILE A 245 -3.09 -9.49 -15.01
N GLY A 246 -2.86 -8.68 -13.96
CA GLY A 246 -3.72 -7.56 -13.58
C GLY A 246 -3.82 -6.50 -14.68
N GLY A 247 -2.70 -6.18 -15.33
CA GLY A 247 -2.64 -5.27 -16.47
C GLY A 247 -3.40 -5.79 -17.69
N ALA A 248 -3.25 -7.08 -18.03
CA ALA A 248 -4.00 -7.70 -19.11
C ALA A 248 -5.51 -7.66 -18.84
N LEU A 249 -5.94 -7.99 -17.62
CA LEU A 249 -7.34 -7.89 -17.21
C LEU A 249 -7.86 -6.44 -17.29
N ALA A 250 -7.08 -5.47 -16.82
CA ALA A 250 -7.42 -4.05 -16.92
C ALA A 250 -7.60 -3.61 -18.39
N LEU A 251 -6.73 -4.06 -19.29
CA LEU A 251 -6.86 -3.77 -20.73
C LEU A 251 -8.12 -4.39 -21.33
N MET A 252 -8.44 -5.64 -20.98
CA MET A 252 -9.67 -6.31 -21.42
C MET A 252 -10.91 -5.56 -20.95
N VAL A 253 -10.97 -5.18 -19.67
CA VAL A 253 -12.09 -4.44 -19.09
C VAL A 253 -12.21 -3.05 -19.73
N ARG A 254 -11.11 -2.31 -19.89
CA ARG A 254 -11.09 -1.02 -20.60
C ARG A 254 -11.65 -1.15 -22.01
N LYS A 255 -11.20 -2.16 -22.77
CA LYS A 255 -11.68 -2.41 -24.13
C LYS A 255 -13.19 -2.71 -24.15
N GLY A 256 -13.68 -3.51 -23.20
CA GLY A 256 -15.12 -3.75 -23.02
C GLY A 256 -15.90 -2.48 -22.72
N MET A 257 -15.42 -1.66 -21.78
CA MET A 257 -16.06 -0.39 -21.38
C MET A 257 -16.09 0.63 -22.53
N ASN A 258 -15.11 0.60 -23.43
CA ASN A 258 -15.11 1.45 -24.62
C ASN A 258 -16.11 0.96 -25.68
N LYS A 259 -16.34 -0.36 -25.79
CA LYS A 259 -17.22 -0.94 -26.81
C LYS A 259 -18.71 -0.88 -26.44
N SER A 260 -19.07 -0.96 -25.16
CA SER A 260 -20.46 -1.06 -24.72
C SER A 260 -20.80 -0.08 -23.61
N ARG A 261 -21.79 0.78 -23.86
CA ARG A 261 -22.31 1.72 -22.85
C ARG A 261 -22.93 0.98 -21.66
N ALA A 262 -23.70 -0.08 -21.91
CA ALA A 262 -24.32 -0.88 -20.85
C ALA A 262 -23.26 -1.54 -19.96
N PHE A 263 -22.23 -2.15 -20.55
CA PHE A 263 -21.12 -2.74 -19.80
C PHE A 263 -20.36 -1.69 -18.99
N ARG A 264 -20.12 -0.51 -19.57
CA ARG A 264 -19.47 0.61 -18.89
C ARG A 264 -20.25 1.11 -17.68
N GLU A 265 -21.57 1.26 -17.80
CA GLU A 265 -22.44 1.68 -16.69
C GLU A 265 -22.47 0.66 -15.55
N TRP A 266 -22.45 -0.64 -15.90
CA TRP A 266 -22.36 -1.72 -14.90
C TRP A 266 -20.99 -1.72 -14.21
N MET A 267 -19.89 -1.61 -14.98
CA MET A 267 -18.53 -1.53 -14.46
C MET A 267 -18.31 -0.34 -13.52
N TYR A 268 -18.89 0.84 -13.81
CA TYR A 268 -18.76 1.99 -12.92
C TYR A 268 -19.29 1.75 -11.51
N ARG A 269 -20.24 0.83 -11.34
CA ARG A 269 -20.78 0.44 -10.02
C ARG A 269 -19.94 -0.63 -9.33
N LEU A 270 -19.33 -1.52 -10.10
CA LEU A 270 -18.58 -2.66 -9.56
C LEU A 270 -17.10 -2.35 -9.29
N LEU A 271 -16.46 -1.56 -10.15
CA LEU A 271 -15.03 -1.29 -10.05
C LEU A 271 -14.61 -0.72 -8.69
N PRO A 272 -15.32 0.22 -8.07
CA PRO A 272 -14.95 0.68 -6.73
C PRO A 272 -14.87 -0.44 -5.67
N MET A 273 -15.69 -1.49 -5.80
CA MET A 273 -15.63 -2.63 -4.88
C MET A 273 -14.27 -3.35 -4.97
N THR A 274 -13.71 -3.43 -6.18
CA THR A 274 -12.44 -4.12 -6.45
C THR A 274 -11.22 -3.43 -5.84
N TYR A 275 -11.38 -2.28 -5.16
CA TYR A 275 -10.29 -1.62 -4.46
C TYR A 275 -9.80 -2.39 -3.22
N ILE A 276 -10.73 -2.93 -2.42
CA ILE A 276 -10.40 -3.61 -1.13
C ILE A 276 -10.80 -5.08 -1.14
N THR A 277 -11.90 -5.43 -1.81
CA THR A 277 -12.45 -6.79 -1.80
C THR A 277 -11.50 -7.88 -2.26
N PRO A 278 -10.54 -7.65 -3.19
CA PRO A 278 -9.48 -8.61 -3.50
C PRO A 278 -8.79 -9.23 -2.29
N LEU A 279 -8.52 -8.44 -1.26
CA LEU A 279 -7.76 -8.85 -0.08
C LEU A 279 -8.52 -9.89 0.77
N ILE A 280 -9.85 -9.81 0.77
CA ILE A 280 -10.72 -10.79 1.45
C ILE A 280 -11.03 -11.95 0.51
N LEU A 281 -11.20 -11.67 -0.78
CA LEU A 281 -11.47 -12.68 -1.80
C LEU A 281 -10.35 -13.72 -1.83
N THR A 282 -9.08 -13.29 -1.83
CA THR A 282 -7.92 -14.19 -1.77
C THR A 282 -7.94 -15.12 -0.56
N VAL A 283 -8.39 -14.63 0.61
CA VAL A 283 -8.58 -15.46 1.80
C VAL A 283 -9.76 -16.43 1.62
N ALA A 284 -10.88 -15.95 1.09
CA ALA A 284 -12.08 -16.76 0.87
C ALA A 284 -11.87 -17.89 -0.14
N VAL A 285 -11.06 -17.64 -1.18
CA VAL A 285 -10.73 -18.64 -2.19
C VAL A 285 -9.47 -19.44 -1.86
N ASN A 286 -8.78 -19.17 -0.75
CA ASN A 286 -7.52 -19.84 -0.42
C ASN A 286 -7.65 -21.38 -0.36
N ASN A 287 -8.78 -21.87 0.16
CA ASN A 287 -9.07 -23.32 0.19
C ASN A 287 -9.23 -23.91 -1.23
N TRP A 288 -9.77 -23.12 -2.16
CA TRP A 288 -9.92 -23.49 -3.58
C TRP A 288 -8.59 -23.40 -4.33
N LEU A 289 -7.73 -22.50 -3.88
CA LEU A 289 -6.38 -22.30 -4.43
C LEU A 289 -5.38 -23.34 -3.92
N SER A 290 -5.80 -24.29 -3.05
CA SER A 290 -4.94 -25.34 -2.48
C SER A 290 -4.18 -26.17 -3.53
N GLY A 291 -4.74 -26.32 -4.74
CA GLY A 291 -4.09 -26.98 -5.88
C GLY A 291 -3.10 -26.12 -6.69
N PHE A 292 -3.04 -24.80 -6.46
CA PHE A 292 -2.05 -23.92 -7.10
C PHE A 292 -0.75 -23.91 -6.30
N THR A 293 0.39 -23.86 -7.01
CA THR A 293 1.70 -23.63 -6.39
C THR A 293 1.74 -22.23 -5.75
N ALA A 294 2.57 -22.08 -4.72
CA ALA A 294 2.68 -20.82 -3.98
C ALA A 294 2.95 -19.58 -4.87
N PRO A 295 3.84 -19.64 -5.89
CA PRO A 295 4.09 -18.48 -6.75
C PRO A 295 2.86 -17.99 -7.52
N TRP A 296 1.98 -18.91 -7.96
CA TRP A 296 0.75 -18.53 -8.65
C TRP A 296 -0.26 -17.86 -7.72
N ARG A 297 -0.29 -18.26 -6.44
CA ARG A 297 -1.15 -17.59 -5.45
C ARG A 297 -0.68 -16.17 -5.17
N THR A 298 0.63 -15.96 -5.03
CA THR A 298 1.19 -14.61 -4.88
C THR A 298 0.91 -13.77 -6.11
N ALA A 299 1.19 -14.27 -7.31
CA ALA A 299 0.92 -13.57 -8.56
C ALA A 299 -0.57 -13.20 -8.70
N LEU A 300 -1.49 -14.09 -8.29
CA LEU A 300 -2.92 -13.80 -8.29
C LEU A 300 -3.28 -12.70 -7.28
N ALA A 301 -2.73 -12.75 -6.06
CA ALA A 301 -2.97 -11.71 -5.05
C ALA A 301 -2.49 -10.33 -5.53
N VAL A 302 -1.30 -10.28 -6.14
CA VAL A 302 -0.74 -9.10 -6.78
C VAL A 302 -1.64 -8.61 -7.92
N ALA A 303 -2.11 -9.52 -8.78
CA ALA A 303 -2.98 -9.18 -9.91
C ALA A 303 -4.29 -8.54 -9.45
N LEU A 304 -4.94 -9.12 -8.43
CA LEU A 304 -6.23 -8.65 -7.94
C LEU A 304 -6.11 -7.30 -7.23
N LEU A 305 -5.07 -7.08 -6.43
CA LEU A 305 -4.84 -5.80 -5.74
C LEU A 305 -4.33 -4.70 -6.70
N GLY A 306 -3.48 -5.06 -7.66
CA GLY A 306 -2.96 -4.13 -8.66
C GLY A 306 -3.98 -3.74 -9.75
N PHE A 307 -5.01 -4.55 -9.98
CA PHE A 307 -5.98 -4.35 -11.05
C PHE A 307 -6.69 -2.99 -11.01
N TYR A 308 -7.31 -2.64 -9.88
CA TYR A 308 -8.09 -1.41 -9.76
C TYR A 308 -7.27 -0.13 -9.99
N PRO A 309 -6.13 0.10 -9.30
CA PRO A 309 -5.31 1.30 -9.54
C PRO A 309 -4.77 1.36 -10.97
N PHE A 310 -4.42 0.23 -11.57
CA PHE A 310 -3.98 0.17 -12.96
C PHE A 310 -5.09 0.62 -13.92
N LEU A 311 -6.28 0.00 -13.81
CA LEU A 311 -7.42 0.31 -14.67
C LEU A 311 -7.87 1.76 -14.51
N LYS A 312 -7.86 2.28 -13.29
CA LYS A 312 -8.20 3.66 -12.98
C LYS A 312 -7.32 4.64 -13.76
N VAL A 313 -6.01 4.40 -13.83
CA VAL A 313 -5.09 5.24 -14.62
C VAL A 313 -5.36 5.12 -16.11
N LEU A 314 -5.50 3.89 -16.62
CA LEU A 314 -5.78 3.67 -18.04
C LEU A 314 -7.09 4.32 -18.49
N TRP A 315 -8.07 4.42 -17.59
CA TRP A 315 -9.33 5.09 -17.85
C TRP A 315 -9.22 6.61 -17.74
N GLY A 316 -8.60 7.13 -16.68
CA GLY A 316 -8.47 8.58 -16.44
C GLY A 316 -7.52 9.28 -17.42
N LEU A 317 -6.57 8.55 -18.02
CA LEU A 317 -5.65 9.05 -19.05
C LEU A 317 -5.98 8.53 -20.45
N ARG A 318 -7.22 8.11 -20.70
CA ARG A 318 -7.63 7.48 -21.97
C ARG A 318 -7.35 8.31 -23.23
N ASP A 319 -7.30 9.64 -23.08
CA ASP A 319 -7.09 10.62 -24.15
C ASP A 319 -5.61 10.96 -24.37
N THR A 320 -4.69 10.31 -23.65
CA THR A 320 -3.23 10.48 -23.79
C THR A 320 -2.57 9.26 -24.46
N SER A 321 -1.26 9.33 -24.71
CA SER A 321 -0.54 8.22 -25.33
C SER A 321 -0.66 6.94 -24.49
N PHE A 322 -0.86 5.80 -25.17
CA PHE A 322 -1.08 4.52 -24.51
C PHE A 322 0.13 4.12 -23.63
N LEU A 323 1.34 4.27 -24.16
CA LEU A 323 2.57 3.92 -23.44
C LEU A 323 2.72 4.76 -22.16
N PHE A 324 2.45 6.07 -22.23
CA PHE A 324 2.47 6.94 -21.05
C PHE A 324 1.45 6.49 -19.99
N SER A 325 0.20 6.25 -20.40
CA SER A 325 -0.86 5.78 -19.51
C SER A 325 -0.55 4.41 -18.91
N PHE A 326 0.09 3.52 -19.67
CA PHE A 326 0.44 2.18 -19.24
C PHE A 326 1.55 2.19 -18.19
N VAL A 327 2.64 2.94 -18.42
CA VAL A 327 3.74 3.05 -17.45
C VAL A 327 3.27 3.73 -16.16
N LEU A 328 2.43 4.77 -16.26
CA LEU A 328 1.81 5.36 -15.07
C LEU A 328 0.82 4.43 -14.37
N GLY A 329 0.15 3.56 -15.12
CA GLY A 329 -0.72 2.52 -14.57
C GLY A 329 0.07 1.53 -13.72
N ILE A 330 1.24 1.08 -14.20
CA ILE A 330 2.16 0.24 -13.43
C ILE A 330 2.61 0.99 -12.17
N GLU A 331 2.99 2.26 -12.28
CA GLU A 331 3.47 3.06 -11.15
C GLU A 331 2.41 3.21 -10.05
N GLN A 332 1.15 3.39 -10.42
CA GLN A 332 0.04 3.45 -9.45
C GLN A 332 -0.33 2.09 -8.86
N ALA A 333 -0.16 1.00 -9.63
CA ALA A 333 -0.39 -0.35 -9.14
C ALA A 333 0.76 -0.86 -8.24
N LEU A 334 1.95 -0.29 -8.35
CA LEU A 334 3.16 -0.79 -7.69
C LEU A 334 3.03 -0.93 -6.17
N PRO A 335 2.50 0.06 -5.39
CA PRO A 335 2.36 -0.11 -3.95
C PRO A 335 1.43 -1.29 -3.59
N PHE A 336 0.35 -1.46 -4.35
CA PHE A 336 -0.58 -2.57 -4.18
C PHE A 336 0.04 -3.90 -4.58
N ALA A 337 0.96 -3.90 -5.55
CA ALA A 337 1.69 -5.08 -5.94
C ALA A 337 2.67 -5.53 -4.84
N PHE A 338 3.39 -4.61 -4.20
CA PHE A 338 4.22 -4.95 -3.04
C PHE A 338 3.41 -5.45 -1.85
N ILE A 339 2.27 -4.80 -1.55
CA ILE A 339 1.33 -5.26 -0.51
C ILE A 339 0.82 -6.67 -0.85
N GLY A 340 0.43 -6.90 -2.12
CA GLY A 340 -0.06 -8.20 -2.59
C GLY A 340 0.99 -9.29 -2.59
N MET A 341 2.26 -8.95 -2.84
CA MET A 341 3.40 -9.85 -2.76
C MET A 341 3.67 -10.25 -1.31
N LEU A 342 3.81 -9.28 -0.40
CA LEU A 342 3.99 -9.53 1.04
C LEU A 342 2.84 -10.37 1.60
N PHE A 343 1.60 -10.09 1.17
CA PHE A 343 0.43 -10.84 1.57
C PHE A 343 0.40 -12.25 0.96
N GLY A 344 0.67 -12.41 -0.33
CA GLY A 344 0.62 -13.69 -1.03
C GLY A 344 1.65 -14.68 -0.51
N GLU A 345 2.85 -14.20 -0.20
CA GLU A 345 3.92 -15.02 0.35
C GLU A 345 3.65 -15.51 1.79
N LEU A 346 2.72 -14.88 2.54
CA LEU A 346 2.23 -15.44 3.80
C LEU A 346 1.51 -16.79 3.61
N GLY A 347 0.94 -17.02 2.42
CA GLY A 347 -0.02 -18.07 2.11
C GLY A 347 0.58 -19.41 1.69
N GLY A 348 1.83 -19.70 2.08
CA GLY A 348 2.50 -20.97 1.81
C GLY A 348 3.70 -20.91 0.86
N ALA A 349 4.31 -19.73 0.66
CA ALA A 349 5.60 -19.63 -0.01
C ALA A 349 6.70 -20.28 0.83
N THR A 350 7.77 -20.72 0.17
CA THR A 350 8.99 -21.29 0.80
C THR A 350 10.23 -20.45 0.54
N HIS A 351 10.11 -19.43 -0.31
CA HIS A 351 11.13 -18.47 -0.73
C HIS A 351 10.46 -17.12 -0.96
N GLY A 352 11.22 -16.03 -0.92
CA GLY A 352 10.71 -14.67 -1.13
C GLY A 352 10.95 -13.72 0.04
N LEU A 353 10.96 -12.41 -0.22
CA LEU A 353 11.17 -11.35 0.75
C LEU A 353 10.07 -11.28 1.83
N GLY A 354 8.81 -11.44 1.43
CA GLY A 354 7.67 -11.51 2.34
C GLY A 354 7.70 -12.78 3.17
N PHE A 355 7.99 -13.93 2.57
CA PHE A 355 8.21 -15.19 3.29
C PHE A 355 9.36 -15.06 4.30
N PHE A 356 10.51 -14.54 3.88
CA PHE A 356 11.68 -14.39 4.73
C PHE A 356 11.41 -13.42 5.89
N THR A 357 10.69 -12.32 5.64
CA THR A 357 10.20 -11.41 6.70
C THR A 357 9.36 -12.16 7.74
N VAL A 358 8.53 -13.11 7.29
CA VAL A 358 7.63 -13.91 8.13
C VAL A 358 8.38 -14.96 8.93
N VAL A 359 9.42 -15.56 8.37
CA VAL A 359 10.31 -16.49 9.09
C VAL A 359 11.06 -15.74 10.19
N MET A 360 11.71 -14.62 9.86
CA MET A 360 12.50 -13.86 10.84
C MET A 360 11.67 -13.32 12.00
N ARG A 361 10.45 -12.81 11.72
CA ARG A 361 9.56 -12.37 12.80
C ARG A 361 9.06 -13.54 13.67
N ALA A 362 8.90 -14.74 13.09
CA ALA A 362 8.47 -15.93 13.82
C ALA A 362 9.60 -16.46 14.73
N GLU A 363 10.86 -16.35 14.29
CA GLU A 363 12.07 -16.63 15.08
C GLU A 363 12.42 -15.52 16.08
N VAL A 364 11.58 -14.47 16.22
CA VAL A 364 11.80 -13.32 17.11
C VAL A 364 13.05 -12.50 16.73
N ARG A 365 13.54 -12.66 15.50
CA ARG A 365 14.66 -11.88 14.92
C ARG A 365 14.13 -10.58 14.30
N ILE A 366 13.58 -9.73 15.16
CA ILE A 366 12.78 -8.55 14.74
C ILE A 366 13.60 -7.55 13.92
N ASN A 367 14.86 -7.31 14.28
CA ASN A 367 15.73 -6.39 13.52
C ASN A 367 15.95 -6.87 12.08
N GLU A 368 16.05 -8.18 11.86
CA GLU A 368 16.21 -8.76 10.53
C GLU A 368 14.90 -8.66 9.73
N ALA A 369 13.76 -8.92 10.36
CA ALA A 369 12.46 -8.73 9.73
C ALA A 369 12.24 -7.26 9.31
N ILE A 370 12.59 -6.31 10.18
CA ILE A 370 12.52 -4.87 9.88
C ILE A 370 13.52 -4.49 8.79
N ALA A 371 14.74 -5.03 8.81
CA ALA A 371 15.75 -4.80 7.77
C ALA A 371 15.26 -5.26 6.39
N VAL A 372 14.69 -6.45 6.28
CA VAL A 372 14.14 -7.00 5.02
C VAL A 372 12.95 -6.17 4.56
N SER A 373 12.09 -5.74 5.49
CA SER A 373 10.97 -4.86 5.21
C SER A 373 11.40 -3.48 4.70
N LEU A 374 12.42 -2.87 5.31
CA LEU A 374 13.04 -1.61 4.85
C LEU A 374 13.68 -1.76 3.48
N PHE A 375 14.36 -2.88 3.23
CA PHE A 375 14.93 -3.19 1.93
C PHE A 375 13.84 -3.32 0.85
N THR A 376 12.76 -4.04 1.16
CA THR A 376 11.61 -4.20 0.27
C THR A 376 10.95 -2.84 -0.03
N PHE A 377 10.81 -1.98 0.98
CA PHE A 377 10.34 -0.61 0.80
C PHE A 377 11.29 0.23 -0.06
N GLY A 378 12.61 0.09 0.13
CA GLY A 378 13.63 0.72 -0.70
C GLY A 378 13.50 0.33 -2.17
N LEU A 379 13.30 -0.96 -2.47
CA LEU A 379 13.04 -1.45 -3.83
C LEU A 379 11.78 -0.82 -4.43
N PHE A 380 10.69 -0.74 -3.66
CA PHE A 380 9.48 -0.04 -4.07
C PHE A 380 9.77 1.41 -4.45
N VAL A 381 10.50 2.15 -3.62
CA VAL A 381 10.85 3.55 -3.88
C VAL A 381 11.71 3.69 -5.14
N MET A 382 12.71 2.84 -5.32
CA MET A 382 13.58 2.85 -6.49
C MET A 382 12.81 2.55 -7.78
N LEU A 383 11.93 1.54 -7.77
CA LEU A 383 11.09 1.19 -8.93
C LEU A 383 10.08 2.31 -9.25
N SER A 384 9.41 2.88 -8.24
CA SER A 384 8.51 4.01 -8.41
C SER A 384 9.23 5.23 -9.03
N ALA A 385 10.43 5.57 -8.52
CA ALA A 385 11.25 6.65 -9.06
C ALA A 385 11.66 6.39 -10.52
N SER A 386 12.06 5.16 -10.84
CA SER A 386 12.46 4.74 -12.19
C SER A 386 11.29 4.84 -13.18
N LEU A 387 10.11 4.32 -12.81
CA LEU A 387 8.90 4.41 -13.63
C LEU A 387 8.45 5.85 -13.86
N ARG A 388 8.56 6.72 -12.86
CA ARG A 388 8.28 8.15 -12.99
C ARG A 388 9.25 8.84 -13.94
N PHE A 389 10.54 8.50 -13.86
CA PHE A 389 11.54 9.03 -14.79
C PHE A 389 11.26 8.61 -16.23
N VAL A 390 10.93 7.33 -16.46
CA VAL A 390 10.53 6.82 -17.78
C VAL A 390 9.25 7.50 -18.27
N SER A 391 8.22 7.62 -17.43
CA SER A 391 6.93 8.25 -17.79
C SER A 391 7.10 9.69 -18.28
N LYS A 392 8.00 10.46 -17.69
CA LYS A 392 8.30 11.83 -18.14
C LYS A 392 8.88 11.91 -19.54
N LYS A 393 9.62 10.90 -19.98
CA LYS A 393 10.21 10.86 -21.32
C LYS A 393 9.22 10.42 -22.40
N LEU A 394 8.09 9.83 -22.00
CA LEU A 394 7.08 9.26 -22.91
C LEU A 394 5.91 10.21 -23.23
N ARG A 395 5.87 11.38 -22.60
CA ARG A 395 4.93 12.46 -22.90
C ARG A 395 5.70 13.58 -23.56
#